data_AF-A0A952RJG7-F1
#
_entry.id   AF-A0A952RJG7-F1
#
_cell.length_a   1.000
_cell.length_b   1.000
_cell.length_c   1.000
_cell.angle_alpha   90.00
_cell.angle_beta   90.00
_cell.angle_gamma   90.00
#
_symmetry.space_group_name_H-M   'P 1'
#
loop_
_entity.id
_entity.type
_entity.pdbx_description
1 polymer ?
#
loop_
_entity_poly.entity_id
_entity_poly.type
_entity_poly.pdbx_seq_one_letter_code
_entity_poly.pdbx_strand_id
1 'polypeptide(L)' 'MAAIDMLAGILNLPVEERAKLALELLRSLDGEPESGVAEAWDEEIERRGAEVDAGTADTMTLEQYRAHVRLRRAARSRA' A
#
# COMPACT_ATOMS: atom_id res chain seq x y z
N MET A 1 31.53 11.97 -4.86
CA MET A 1 30.46 11.99 -5.88
C MET A 1 29.28 12.72 -5.28
N ALA A 2 28.82 13.82 -5.88
CA ALA A 2 27.71 14.57 -5.29
C ALA A 2 26.41 13.76 -5.45
N ALA A 3 25.45 13.93 -4.53
CA ALA A 3 24.15 13.24 -4.61
C ALA A 3 23.43 13.49 -5.96
N ILE A 4 23.67 14.66 -6.56
CA ILE A 4 23.17 15.04 -7.89
C ILE A 4 23.78 14.16 -9.00
N ASP A 5 25.08 13.85 -8.93
CA ASP A 5 25.74 12.99 -9.92
C ASP A 5 25.22 11.54 -9.85
N MET A 6 24.94 11.06 -8.63
CA MET A 6 24.34 9.74 -8.41
C MET A 6 22.90 9.67 -8.94
N LEU A 7 22.10 10.72 -8.71
CA LEU A 7 20.74 10.80 -9.24
C LEU A 7 20.73 10.75 -10.77
N ALA A 8 21.63 11.49 -11.43
CA ALA A 8 21.75 11.46 -12.89
C ALA A 8 22.05 10.04 -13.41
N GLY A 9 22.92 9.30 -12.73
CA GLY A 9 23.19 7.89 -13.03
C GLY A 9 21.96 6.99 -12.85
N ILE A 10 21.23 7.13 -11.75
CA ILE A 10 20.02 6.34 -11.46
C ILE A 10 18.93 6.60 -12.50
N LEU A 11 18.75 7.84 -12.94
CA LEU A 11 17.73 8.20 -13.93
C LEU A 11 18.00 7.59 -15.32
N ASN A 12 19.24 7.22 -15.64
CA ASN A 12 19.60 6.54 -16.89
C ASN A 12 19.37 5.02 -16.87
N LEU A 13 19.05 4.42 -15.72
CA LEU A 13 18.79 2.99 -15.62
C LEU A 13 17.43 2.61 -16.25
N PRO A 14 17.22 1.35 -16.65
CA PRO A 14 15.89 0.83 -17.01
C PRO A 14 14.83 1.08 -15.92
N VAL A 15 13.57 1.15 -16.31
CA VAL A 15 12.47 1.51 -15.38
C VAL A 15 12.34 0.53 -14.22
N GLU A 16 12.60 -0.75 -14.45
CA GLU A 16 12.54 -1.81 -13.45
C GLU A 16 13.61 -1.64 -12.38
N GLU A 17 14.83 -1.28 -12.79
CA GLU A 17 15.95 -1.02 -11.88
C GLU A 17 15.72 0.24 -11.07
N ARG A 18 15.19 1.30 -11.70
CA ARG A 18 14.79 2.52 -10.97
C ARG A 18 13.69 2.25 -9.96
N ALA A 19 12.68 1.46 -10.32
CA ALA A 19 11.60 1.09 -9.40
C ALA A 19 12.12 0.29 -8.20
N LYS A 20 13.06 -0.64 -8.43
CA LYS A 20 13.73 -1.38 -7.35
C LYS A 20 14.49 -0.43 -6.42
N LEU A 21 15.31 0.47 -6.96
CA LEU A 21 16.06 1.44 -6.15
C LEU A 21 15.15 2.38 -5.38
N ALA A 22 14.06 2.86 -5.99
CA ALA A 22 13.08 3.69 -5.32
C ALA A 22 12.43 2.95 -4.14
N LEU A 23 12.08 1.67 -4.31
CA LEU A 23 11.54 0.86 -3.21
C LEU A 23 12.54 0.67 -2.07
N GLU A 24 13.80 0.37 -2.38
CA GLU A 24 14.83 0.20 -1.35
C GLU A 24 15.12 1.51 -0.60
N LEU A 25 15.13 2.65 -1.32
CA LEU A 25 15.26 3.95 -0.69
C LEU A 25 14.06 4.25 0.22
N LEU A 26 12.83 3.98 -0.23
CA LEU A 26 11.65 4.15 0.62
C LEU A 26 11.73 3.29 1.88
N ARG A 27 12.12 2.02 1.76
CA ARG A 27 12.33 1.12 2.91
C ARG A 27 13.40 1.62 3.86
N SER A 28 14.44 2.28 3.36
CA SER A 28 15.47 2.86 4.21
C SER A 28 14.98 4.07 5.02
N LEU A 29 13.85 4.67 4.61
CA LEU A 29 13.19 5.75 5.34
C LEU A 29 12.22 5.21 6.39
N ASP A 30 11.81 3.95 6.31
CA ASP A 30 10.98 3.32 7.32
C ASP A 30 11.81 3.22 8.60
N GLY A 31 11.47 4.05 9.60
CA GLY A 31 12.07 4.03 10.92
C GLY A 31 11.52 2.89 11.78
N GLU A 32 11.95 2.86 13.04
CA GLU A 32 11.32 1.97 14.02
C GLU A 32 9.83 2.29 14.13
N PRO A 33 8.95 1.27 14.15
CA PRO A 33 7.53 1.48 14.36
C PRO A 33 7.29 2.31 15.61
N GLU A 34 6.37 3.28 15.53
CA GLU A 34 5.97 4.03 16.71
C GLU A 34 5.36 3.07 17.75
N SER A 35 5.79 3.21 19.00
CA SER A 35 5.30 2.37 20.10
C SER A 35 3.78 2.49 20.22
N GLY A 36 3.08 1.36 20.34
CA GLY A 36 1.62 1.33 20.42
C GLY A 36 0.91 1.20 19.07
N VAL A 37 1.60 1.34 17.93
CA VAL A 37 0.96 1.20 16.61
C VAL A 37 0.49 -0.22 16.36
N ALA A 38 1.29 -1.22 16.71
CA ALA A 38 0.92 -2.63 16.54
C ALA A 38 -0.31 -2.96 17.40
N GLU A 39 -0.29 -2.55 18.66
CA GLU A 39 -1.38 -2.76 19.60
C GLU A 39 -2.66 -2.04 19.17
N ALA A 40 -2.56 -0.81 18.66
CA ALA A 40 -3.70 -0.08 18.12
C ALA A 40 -4.31 -0.75 16.87
N TRP A 41 -3.48 -1.39 16.04
CA TRP A 41 -3.97 -2.19 14.91
C TRP A 41 -4.67 -3.46 15.37
N ASP A 42 -4.16 -4.14 16.40
CA ASP A 42 -4.81 -5.32 16.99
C ASP A 42 -6.18 -4.95 17.56
N GLU A 43 -6.27 -3.85 18.32
CA GLU A 43 -7.54 -3.34 18.83
C GLU A 43 -8.55 -3.01 17.71
N GLU A 44 -8.08 -2.39 16.62
CA GLU A 44 -8.95 -2.06 15.48
C GLU A 44 -9.41 -3.30 14.71
N ILE A 45 -8.56 -4.32 14.58
CA ILE A 45 -8.93 -5.59 13.94
C ILE A 45 -10.02 -6.28 14.74
N GLU A 46 -9.85 -6.39 16.07
CA GLU A 46 -10.85 -6.99 16.96
C GLU A 46 -12.17 -6.22 16.91
N ARG A 47 -12.11 -4.88 16.97
CA ARG A 47 -13.29 -4.02 16.88
C ARG A 47 -14.05 -4.24 15.57
N ARG A 48 -13.36 -4.27 14.43
CA ARG A 48 -14.00 -4.50 13.12
C ARG A 48 -14.52 -5.93 12.96
N GLY A 49 -13.82 -6.91 13.51
CA GLY A 49 -14.30 -8.30 13.55
C GLY A 49 -15.64 -8.39 14.27
N ALA A 50 -15.74 -7.76 15.44
CA ALA A 50 -16.98 -7.73 16.22
C ALA A 50 -18.14 -7.01 15.48
N GLU A 51 -17.88 -5.96 14.72
CA GLU A 51 -18.91 -5.30 13.89
C GLU A 51 -19.44 -6.21 12.77
N VAL A 52 -18.56 -7.04 12.19
CA VAL A 52 -18.97 -8.03 11.18
C VAL A 52 -19.83 -9.12 11.84
N ASP A 53 -19.38 -9.66 12.97
CA ASP A 53 -20.12 -10.69 13.70
C ASP A 53 -21.47 -10.20 14.22
N ALA A 54 -21.55 -8.92 14.64
CA ALA A 54 -22.79 -8.28 15.06
C ALA A 54 -23.70 -7.87 13.89
N GLY A 55 -23.23 -7.98 12.65
CA GLY A 55 -23.97 -7.56 11.45
C GLY A 55 -24.17 -6.04 11.35
N THR A 56 -23.35 -5.25 12.03
CA THR A 56 -23.40 -3.78 12.00
C THR A 56 -22.42 -3.17 11.02
N ALA A 57 -21.43 -3.95 10.56
CA ALA A 57 -20.52 -3.54 9.50
C ALA A 57 -21.23 -3.41 8.14
N ASP A 58 -20.86 -2.37 7.37
CA ASP A 58 -21.22 -2.30 5.96
C ASP A 58 -20.40 -3.34 5.18
N THR A 59 -21.07 -4.33 4.61
CA THR A 59 -20.44 -5.45 3.92
C THR A 59 -20.99 -5.57 2.50
N MET A 60 -20.22 -6.20 1.64
CA MET A 60 -20.64 -6.52 0.28
C MET A 60 -20.41 -7.99 -0.01
N THR A 61 -21.26 -8.55 -0.87
CA THR A 61 -21.08 -9.93 -1.34
C THR A 61 -19.82 -10.05 -2.17
N LEU A 62 -19.31 -11.28 -2.29
CA LEU A 62 -18.17 -11.58 -3.16
C LEU A 62 -18.42 -11.15 -4.62
N GLU A 63 -19.66 -11.23 -5.09
CA GLU A 63 -20.03 -10.80 -6.44
C GLU A 63 -19.92 -9.28 -6.60
N GLN A 64 -20.47 -8.52 -5.65
CA GLN A 64 -20.37 -7.06 -5.62
C GLN A 64 -18.91 -6.61 -5.56
N TYR A 65 -18.10 -7.24 -4.70
CA TYR A 65 -16.67 -6.98 -4.60
C TYR A 65 -15.94 -7.22 -5.94
N ARG A 66 -16.20 -8.36 -6.59
CA ARG A 66 -15.59 -8.70 -7.88
C ARG A 66 -15.98 -7.68 -8.97
N ALA A 67 -17.23 -7.24 -9.01
CA ALA A 67 -17.68 -6.21 -9.93
C ALA A 67 -16.96 -4.87 -9.67
N HIS A 68 -16.87 -4.45 -8.41
CA HIS A 68 -16.17 -3.25 -7.99
C HIS A 68 -14.69 -3.25 -8.43
N VAL A 69 -13.97 -4.36 -8.19
CA VAL A 69 -12.56 -4.49 -8.59
C VAL A 69 -12.38 -4.43 -10.10
N ARG A 70 -13.26 -5.08 -10.88
CA ARG A 70 -13.22 -5.01 -12.36
C ARG A 70 -13.37 -3.58 -12.86
N LEU A 71 -14.34 -2.85 -12.33
CA LEU A 71 -14.58 -1.45 -12.69
C LEU A 71 -13.35 -0.57 -12.37
N ARG A 72 -12.79 -0.70 -11.16
CA ARG A 72 -11.58 0.05 -10.76
C ARG A 72 -10.36 -0.25 -11.62
N ARG A 73 -10.20 -1.49 -12.09
CA ARG A 73 -9.11 -1.88 -12.99
C ARG A 73 -9.30 -1.28 -14.38
N ALA A 74 -10.51 -1.36 -14.93
CA ALA A 74 -10.83 -0.78 -16.23
C ALA A 74 -10.67 0.75 -16.26
N ALA A 75 -10.93 1.42 -15.13
CA ALA A 75 -10.70 2.86 -15.00
C ALA A 75 -9.20 3.22 -15.01
N ARG A 76 -8.36 2.45 -14.29
CA ARG A 76 -6.91 2.67 -14.25
C ARG A 76 -6.20 2.37 -15.56
N SER A 77 -6.69 1.42 -16.37
CA SER A 77 -6.10 1.13 -17.67
C SER A 77 -6.44 2.17 -18.75
N ARG A 78 -7.32 3.13 -18.45
CA ARG A 78 -7.75 4.20 -19.37
C ARG A 78 -7.12 5.56 -19.06
N ALA A 79 -6.41 5.67 -17.94
CA ALA A 79 -5.66 6.86 -17.53
C ALA A 79 -4.18 6.66 -17.85
#